data_AF-A0A9W9NBD3-F1
#
_entry.id   AF-A0A9W9NBD3-F1
#
_cell.length_a   1.000
_cell.length_b   1.000
_cell.length_c   1.000
_cell.angle_alpha   90.00
_cell.angle_beta   90.00
_cell.angle_gamma   90.00
#
_symmetry.space_group_name_H-M   'P 1'
#
loop_
_entity.id
_entity.type
_entity.pdbx_description
1 polymer ?
#
loop_
_entity_poly.entity_id
_entity_poly.type
_entity_poly.pdbx_seq_one_letter_code
_entity_poly.pdbx_strand_id
1 'polypeptide(L)'
;MKFSIAAIAGFASAVAAAKLPSAFTLVADGGKTVLTDGQSLWVGANTTTHEIAILRSGQNGAVSFTSKNGVPTAFQSLYIVENSVSPVGLTVPHSGATPEGATTLGFDQTEKGYFAHKGKDWYSVDVPNEAGPKEIFWYGAHNAEYGAINLWVKEFKE
;
A
#
# COMPACT_ATOMS: atom_id res chain seq x y z
N MET A 1 -55.73 -2.87 -10.27
CA MET A 1 -54.59 -1.96 -10.53
C MET A 1 -53.40 -2.83 -10.89
N LYS A 2 -52.76 -2.59 -12.05
CA LYS A 2 -51.62 -3.40 -12.52
C LYS A 2 -50.34 -2.61 -12.17
N PHE A 3 -49.57 -3.10 -11.20
CA PHE A 3 -48.28 -2.50 -10.85
C PHE A 3 -47.19 -3.19 -11.69
N SER A 4 -46.66 -2.49 -12.68
CA SER A 4 -45.45 -2.92 -13.39
C SER A 4 -44.23 -2.47 -12.61
N ILE A 5 -43.40 -3.43 -12.19
CA ILE A 5 -42.09 -3.20 -11.59
C ILE A 5 -41.09 -3.12 -12.75
N ALA A 6 -40.53 -1.94 -13.00
CA ALA A 6 -39.37 -1.79 -13.88
C ALA A 6 -38.11 -2.17 -13.09
N ALA A 7 -37.43 -3.23 -13.51
CA ALA A 7 -36.13 -3.60 -12.97
C ALA A 7 -35.07 -2.62 -13.47
N ILE A 8 -34.50 -1.85 -12.56
CA ILE A 8 -33.37 -0.96 -12.85
C ILE A 8 -32.12 -1.84 -12.84
N ALA A 9 -31.62 -2.22 -14.02
CA ALA A 9 -30.33 -2.88 -14.14
C ALA A 9 -29.24 -1.85 -13.80
N GLY A 10 -28.67 -1.95 -12.60
CA GLY A 10 -27.49 -1.18 -12.23
C GLY A 10 -26.30 -1.64 -13.05
N PHE A 11 -25.69 -0.73 -13.81
CA PHE A 11 -24.40 -1.00 -14.45
C PHE A 11 -23.35 -1.18 -13.34
N ALA A 12 -22.91 -2.41 -13.13
CA ALA A 12 -21.67 -2.67 -12.41
C ALA A 12 -20.54 -2.17 -13.31
N SER A 13 -20.09 -0.93 -13.10
CA SER A 13 -18.84 -0.46 -13.70
C SER A 13 -17.71 -1.30 -13.11
N ALA A 14 -17.19 -2.23 -13.91
CA ALA A 14 -15.89 -2.82 -13.64
C ALA A 14 -14.87 -1.68 -13.67
N VAL A 15 -14.54 -1.16 -12.49
CA VAL A 15 -13.49 -0.15 -12.34
C VAL A 15 -12.21 -0.84 -12.80
N ALA A 16 -11.73 -0.47 -13.99
CA ALA A 16 -10.42 -0.93 -14.43
C ALA A 16 -9.41 -0.33 -13.44
N ALA A 17 -8.89 -1.16 -12.54
CA ALA A 17 -7.86 -0.73 -11.60
C ALA A 17 -6.72 -0.12 -12.42
N ALA A 18 -6.38 1.14 -12.13
CA ALA A 18 -5.29 1.78 -12.83
C ALA A 18 -4.00 1.03 -12.48
N LYS A 19 -3.16 0.80 -13.49
CA LYS A 19 -1.96 -0.02 -13.33
C LYS A 19 -0.87 0.80 -12.62
N LEU A 20 -0.20 0.19 -11.65
CA LEU A 20 0.98 0.79 -11.02
C LEU A 20 2.11 1.00 -12.06
N PRO A 21 2.93 2.05 -11.94
CA PRO A 21 4.16 2.18 -12.71
C PRO A 21 5.11 1.01 -12.45
N SER A 22 6.01 0.73 -13.38
CA SER A 22 7.00 -0.36 -13.26
C SER A 22 7.91 -0.18 -12.05
N ALA A 23 8.35 1.05 -11.79
CA ALA A 23 9.01 1.48 -10.57
C ALA A 23 8.34 2.77 -10.05
N PHE A 24 8.15 2.87 -8.74
CA PHE A 24 7.47 4.00 -8.11
C PHE A 24 7.89 4.17 -6.65
N THR A 25 7.64 5.35 -6.11
CA THR A 25 7.65 5.60 -4.66
C THR A 25 6.25 6.02 -4.22
N LEU A 26 6.03 5.98 -2.91
CA LEU A 26 4.82 6.49 -2.28
C LEU A 26 5.10 7.85 -1.62
N VAL A 27 4.14 8.75 -1.71
CA VAL A 27 4.17 10.05 -1.03
C VAL A 27 2.90 10.20 -0.22
N ALA A 28 3.05 10.32 1.09
CA ALA A 28 1.93 10.55 1.99
C ALA A 28 1.39 11.98 1.90
N ASP A 29 0.17 12.17 2.36
CA ASP A 29 -0.42 13.50 2.54
C ASP A 29 0.52 14.43 3.32
N GLY A 30 0.60 15.69 2.87
CA GLY A 30 1.62 16.64 3.34
C GLY A 30 2.97 16.52 2.63
N GLY A 31 3.09 15.71 1.58
CA GLY A 31 4.26 15.66 0.70
C GLY A 31 5.44 14.86 1.26
N LYS A 32 5.21 14.04 2.29
CA LYS A 32 6.25 13.24 2.94
C LYS A 32 6.48 11.96 2.14
N THR A 33 7.68 11.77 1.62
CA THR A 33 8.06 10.53 0.92
C THR A 33 8.05 9.36 1.91
N VAL A 34 7.49 8.22 1.52
CA VAL A 34 7.47 7.01 2.32
C VAL A 34 8.86 6.38 2.33
N LEU A 35 9.32 6.04 3.54
CA LEU A 35 10.59 5.38 3.79
C LEU A 35 10.34 3.95 4.32
N THR A 36 11.38 3.14 4.38
CA THR A 36 11.36 1.80 4.97
C THR A 36 12.62 1.53 5.78
N ASP A 37 12.46 0.80 6.88
CA ASP A 37 13.56 0.22 7.66
C ASP A 37 14.00 -1.15 7.10
N GLY A 38 13.39 -1.59 5.99
CA GLY A 38 13.59 -2.88 5.38
C GLY A 38 12.52 -3.92 5.74
N GLN A 39 11.55 -3.64 6.60
CA GLN A 39 10.43 -4.55 6.87
C GLN A 39 9.09 -3.85 7.02
N SER A 40 9.06 -2.59 7.41
CA SER A 40 7.86 -1.77 7.54
C SER A 40 7.96 -0.50 6.69
N LEU A 41 6.82 0.09 6.39
CA LEU A 41 6.73 1.38 5.69
C LEU A 41 6.43 2.52 6.66
N TRP A 42 7.05 3.67 6.44
CA TRP A 42 7.08 4.77 7.39
C TRP A 42 6.88 6.14 6.73
N VAL A 43 6.21 7.05 7.43
CA VAL A 43 6.07 8.45 7.05
C VAL A 43 6.78 9.33 8.08
N GLY A 44 7.54 10.32 7.62
CA GLY A 44 8.23 11.27 8.53
C GLY A 44 9.47 10.71 9.23
N ALA A 45 9.90 9.49 8.87
CA ALA A 45 11.22 8.97 9.22
C ALA A 45 12.35 9.77 8.54
N ASN A 46 13.58 9.61 9.04
CA ASN A 46 14.77 10.21 8.44
C ASN A 46 15.50 9.22 7.52
N THR A 47 16.22 9.73 6.52
CA THR A 47 16.92 8.91 5.52
C THR A 47 18.24 8.31 6.00
N THR A 48 18.68 8.64 7.22
CA THR A 48 19.87 8.06 7.83
C THR A 48 19.58 6.66 8.39
N THR A 49 18.37 6.45 8.91
CA THR A 49 17.94 5.16 9.47
C THR A 49 16.97 4.40 8.56
N HIS A 50 16.33 5.07 7.60
CA HIS A 50 15.38 4.46 6.67
C HIS A 50 15.74 4.79 5.22
N GLU A 51 15.46 3.87 4.31
CA GLU A 51 15.63 4.05 2.88
C GLU A 51 14.34 4.58 2.24
N ILE A 52 14.43 5.33 1.13
CA ILE A 52 13.24 5.61 0.32
C ILE A 52 12.68 4.28 -0.20
N ALA A 53 11.39 4.05 -0.02
CA ALA A 53 10.73 2.86 -0.52
C ALA A 53 10.53 2.95 -2.04
N ILE A 54 11.57 2.66 -2.82
CA ILE A 54 11.48 2.51 -4.27
C ILE A 54 10.93 1.12 -4.58
N LEU A 55 9.65 1.07 -4.88
CA LEU A 55 8.87 -0.15 -5.09
C LEU A 55 8.81 -0.49 -6.58
N ARG A 56 8.73 -1.79 -6.90
CA ARG A 56 8.53 -2.29 -8.25
C ARG A 56 7.25 -3.09 -8.36
N SER A 57 6.45 -2.79 -9.38
CA SER A 57 5.24 -3.54 -9.69
C SER A 57 5.54 -4.78 -10.52
N GLY A 58 4.84 -5.86 -10.21
CA GLY A 58 4.91 -7.15 -10.90
C GLY A 58 3.56 -7.57 -11.48
N GLN A 59 3.50 -8.82 -11.93
CA GLN A 59 2.25 -9.42 -12.41
C GLN A 59 1.23 -9.56 -11.26
N ASN A 60 -0.06 -9.58 -11.60
CA ASN A 60 -1.17 -9.78 -10.64
C ASN A 60 -1.18 -8.79 -9.46
N GLY A 61 -0.63 -7.59 -9.65
CA GLY A 61 -0.54 -6.59 -8.59
C GLY A 61 0.47 -6.96 -7.50
N ALA A 62 1.45 -7.80 -7.77
CA ALA A 62 2.58 -7.99 -6.86
C ALA A 62 3.38 -6.67 -6.74
N VAL A 63 3.82 -6.33 -5.53
CA VAL A 63 4.72 -5.21 -5.29
C VAL A 63 5.94 -5.71 -4.54
N SER A 64 7.11 -5.28 -4.99
CA SER A 64 8.39 -5.74 -4.45
C SER A 64 9.30 -4.58 -4.11
N PHE A 65 10.23 -4.85 -3.20
CA PHE A 65 11.30 -3.94 -2.80
C PHE A 65 12.63 -4.68 -2.81
N THR A 66 13.71 -3.94 -3.04
CA THR A 66 15.07 -4.41 -2.81
C THR A 66 15.86 -3.21 -2.32
N SER A 67 16.47 -3.33 -1.14
CA SER A 67 17.28 -2.24 -0.61
C SER A 67 18.40 -1.86 -1.57
N LYS A 68 18.72 -0.57 -1.66
CA LYS A 68 19.85 -0.03 -2.43
C LYS A 68 21.18 -0.70 -2.10
N ASN A 69 21.34 -1.19 -0.86
CA ASN A 69 22.53 -1.86 -0.38
C ASN A 69 22.38 -3.39 -0.37
N GLY A 70 21.23 -3.91 -0.79
CA GLY A 70 20.94 -5.33 -0.88
C GLY A 70 21.54 -5.96 -2.14
N VAL A 71 21.79 -7.27 -2.09
CA VAL A 71 22.17 -8.03 -3.29
C VAL A 71 20.96 -8.18 -4.23
N PRO A 72 21.14 -8.34 -5.55
CA PRO A 72 20.03 -8.39 -6.50
C PRO A 72 19.02 -9.53 -6.26
N THR A 73 19.36 -10.56 -5.50
CA THR A 73 18.44 -11.67 -5.18
C THR A 73 17.68 -11.47 -3.86
N ALA A 74 17.95 -10.37 -3.14
CA ALA A 74 17.36 -10.02 -1.85
C ALA A 74 15.98 -9.35 -2.00
N PHE A 75 15.21 -9.75 -3.03
CA PHE A 75 13.87 -9.22 -3.24
C PHE A 75 12.97 -9.54 -2.05
N GLN A 76 12.13 -8.58 -1.72
CA GLN A 76 11.12 -8.64 -0.67
C GLN A 76 9.76 -8.39 -1.30
N SER A 77 8.73 -9.09 -0.83
CA SER A 77 7.35 -8.87 -1.26
C SER A 77 6.65 -7.96 -0.26
N LEU A 78 5.95 -6.95 -0.77
CA LEU A 78 5.04 -6.15 0.04
C LEU A 78 3.80 -6.99 0.36
N TYR A 79 3.33 -6.91 1.60
CA TYR A 79 2.12 -7.57 2.04
C TYR A 79 1.26 -6.68 2.94
N ILE A 80 -0.03 -7.02 2.97
CA ILE A 80 -0.99 -6.50 3.96
C ILE A 80 -1.75 -7.68 4.57
N VAL A 81 -2.33 -7.50 5.76
CA VAL A 81 -3.25 -8.48 6.37
C VAL A 81 -4.67 -7.95 6.22
N GLU A 82 -5.44 -8.50 5.26
CA GLU A 82 -6.66 -7.86 4.73
C GLU A 82 -7.74 -7.56 5.79
N ASN A 83 -7.85 -8.39 6.83
CA ASN A 83 -8.92 -8.35 7.84
C ASN A 83 -8.43 -7.90 9.22
N SER A 84 -7.28 -7.22 9.28
CA SER A 84 -6.68 -6.73 10.51
C SER A 84 -6.21 -5.29 10.34
N VAL A 85 -6.04 -4.58 11.46
CA VAL A 85 -5.19 -3.38 11.47
C VAL A 85 -3.78 -3.87 11.73
N SER A 86 -2.94 -3.86 10.71
CA SER A 86 -1.58 -4.39 10.79
C SER A 86 -0.63 -3.59 9.90
N PRO A 87 0.67 -3.54 10.26
CA PRO A 87 1.65 -2.83 9.45
C PRO A 87 1.64 -3.31 8.01
N VAL A 88 1.79 -2.37 7.08
CA VAL A 88 2.13 -2.70 5.70
C VAL A 88 3.57 -3.16 5.69
N GLY A 89 3.77 -4.44 5.43
CA GLY A 89 5.05 -5.09 5.64
C GLY A 89 5.77 -5.43 4.34
N LEU A 90 7.06 -5.67 4.46
CA LEU A 90 7.92 -6.32 3.48
C LEU A 90 8.39 -7.65 4.09
N THR A 91 8.35 -8.72 3.30
CA THR A 91 8.93 -10.01 3.75
C THR A 91 10.41 -9.86 4.08
N VAL A 92 10.96 -10.71 4.94
CA VAL A 92 12.42 -10.75 5.17
C VAL A 92 13.14 -10.98 3.83
N PRO A 93 14.28 -10.32 3.55
CA PRO A 93 15.06 -10.58 2.35
C PRO A 93 15.30 -12.07 2.11
N HIS A 94 15.14 -12.52 0.85
CA HIS A 94 15.21 -13.93 0.45
C HIS A 94 14.13 -14.85 1.05
N SER A 95 13.10 -14.28 1.68
CA SER A 95 11.97 -15.02 2.24
C SER A 95 10.67 -14.65 1.55
N GLY A 96 9.85 -15.66 1.28
CA GLY A 96 8.44 -15.49 0.94
C GLY A 96 7.51 -15.61 2.15
N ALA A 97 8.05 -15.70 3.37
CA ALA A 97 7.25 -15.88 4.57
C ALA A 97 6.46 -14.60 4.89
N THR A 98 5.16 -14.79 5.09
CA THR A 98 4.22 -13.74 5.50
C THR A 98 3.45 -14.21 6.73
N PRO A 99 2.92 -13.28 7.55
CA PRO A 99 2.01 -13.66 8.63
C PRO A 99 0.71 -14.29 8.08
N GLU A 100 -0.02 -14.96 8.97
CA GLU A 100 -1.32 -15.56 8.63
C GLU A 100 -2.33 -14.50 8.16
N GLY A 101 -3.08 -14.82 7.11
CA GLY A 101 -4.06 -13.90 6.52
C GLY A 101 -3.46 -12.77 5.68
N ALA A 102 -2.14 -12.79 5.43
CA ALA A 102 -1.49 -11.83 4.57
C ALA A 102 -1.74 -12.13 3.07
N THR A 103 -1.83 -11.06 2.27
CA THR A 103 -1.78 -11.12 0.81
C THR A 103 -0.60 -10.30 0.30
N THR A 104 0.07 -10.81 -0.74
CA THR A 104 1.18 -10.15 -1.45
C THR A 104 0.80 -9.71 -2.87
N LEU A 105 -0.46 -9.91 -3.27
CA LEU A 105 -0.98 -9.67 -4.61
C LEU A 105 -2.18 -8.73 -4.56
N GLY A 106 -2.56 -8.20 -5.73
CA GLY A 106 -3.74 -7.36 -5.87
C GLY A 106 -3.53 -5.90 -5.51
N PHE A 107 -2.28 -5.44 -5.37
CA PHE A 107 -1.98 -4.01 -5.26
C PHE A 107 -2.21 -3.32 -6.60
N ASP A 108 -2.79 -2.14 -6.51
CA ASP A 108 -3.17 -1.31 -7.65
C ASP A 108 -3.08 0.18 -7.28
N GLN A 109 -3.57 1.04 -8.17
CA GLN A 109 -3.82 2.43 -7.83
C GLN A 109 -5.27 2.81 -8.17
N THR A 110 -5.83 3.69 -7.34
CA THR A 110 -7.15 4.29 -7.59
C THR A 110 -7.10 5.24 -8.80
N GLU A 111 -8.27 5.64 -9.31
CA GLU A 111 -8.36 6.65 -10.38
C GLU A 111 -7.74 8.00 -9.99
N LYS A 112 -7.63 8.28 -8.68
CA LYS A 112 -7.00 9.49 -8.15
C LYS A 112 -5.47 9.38 -8.07
N GLY A 113 -4.91 8.20 -8.35
CA GLY A 113 -3.49 7.92 -8.24
C GLY A 113 -3.04 7.56 -6.81
N TYR A 114 -3.96 7.12 -5.95
CA TYR A 114 -3.61 6.60 -4.64
C TYR A 114 -3.23 5.13 -4.73
N PHE A 115 -2.20 4.73 -4.00
CA PHE A 115 -1.85 3.34 -3.81
C PHE A 115 -3.03 2.65 -3.14
N ALA A 116 -3.36 1.46 -3.62
CA ALA A 116 -4.53 0.74 -3.20
C ALA A 116 -4.29 -0.76 -3.29
N HIS A 117 -5.21 -1.51 -2.70
CA HIS A 117 -5.30 -2.94 -2.84
C HIS A 117 -6.74 -3.30 -3.20
N LYS A 118 -6.94 -3.88 -4.38
CA LYS A 118 -8.26 -4.17 -4.97
C LYS A 118 -9.18 -2.94 -4.95
N GLY A 119 -8.64 -1.78 -5.35
CA GLY A 119 -9.35 -0.50 -5.41
C GLY A 119 -9.61 0.18 -4.06
N LYS A 120 -9.10 -0.37 -2.95
CA LYS A 120 -9.25 0.20 -1.60
C LYS A 120 -7.93 0.82 -1.14
N ASP A 121 -7.98 2.07 -0.75
CA ASP A 121 -6.87 2.89 -0.24
C ASP A 121 -6.94 3.03 1.29
N TRP A 122 -7.22 1.91 1.98
CA TRP A 122 -7.42 1.87 3.43
C TRP A 122 -6.09 1.90 4.19
N TYR A 123 -5.29 2.93 3.97
CA TYR A 123 -4.04 3.14 4.71
C TYR A 123 -4.25 4.06 5.90
N SER A 124 -3.50 3.79 6.95
CA SER A 124 -3.53 4.57 8.18
C SER A 124 -2.14 4.67 8.80
N VAL A 125 -2.00 5.58 9.76
CA VAL A 125 -0.80 5.70 10.61
C VAL A 125 -1.17 5.57 12.08
N ASP A 126 -0.24 5.07 12.87
CA ASP A 126 -0.32 5.15 14.32
C ASP A 126 -0.24 6.61 14.79
N VAL A 127 -0.90 6.90 15.91
CA VAL A 127 -0.82 8.18 16.64
C VAL A 127 -0.79 9.42 15.72
N PRO A 128 -1.85 9.68 14.93
CA PRO A 128 -1.83 10.67 13.84
C PRO A 128 -1.53 12.10 14.30
N ASN A 129 -1.73 12.41 15.57
CA ASN A 129 -1.51 13.74 16.15
C ASN A 129 -0.14 13.93 16.82
N GLU A 130 0.70 12.89 16.89
CA GLU A 130 2.03 12.99 17.50
C GLU A 130 3.12 13.39 16.50
N ALA A 131 4.17 14.06 16.99
CA ALA A 131 5.33 14.42 16.19
C ALA A 131 6.32 13.27 16.12
N GLY A 132 6.77 12.89 14.92
CA GLY A 132 7.77 11.85 14.74
C GLY A 132 7.52 10.98 13.50
N PRO A 133 8.37 9.96 13.30
CA PRO A 133 8.12 8.88 12.34
C PRO A 133 6.84 8.12 12.72
N LYS A 134 6.05 7.74 11.72
CA LYS A 134 4.80 6.98 11.90
C LYS A 134 4.81 5.78 10.99
N GLU A 135 4.45 4.62 11.53
CA GLU A 135 4.37 3.39 10.76
C GLU A 135 3.05 3.37 9.97
N ILE A 136 3.10 2.83 8.75
CA ILE A 136 1.94 2.74 7.86
C ILE A 136 1.25 1.39 8.07
N PHE A 137 -0.05 1.43 8.30
CA PHE A 137 -0.90 0.27 8.52
C PHE A 137 -1.93 0.11 7.41
N TRP A 138 -2.27 -1.13 7.10
CA TRP A 138 -3.51 -1.46 6.40
C TRP A 138 -4.66 -1.45 7.41
N TYR A 139 -5.68 -0.65 7.16
CA TYR A 139 -6.83 -0.44 8.03
C TYR A 139 -7.99 -1.35 7.63
N GLY A 140 -7.76 -2.67 7.71
CA GLY A 140 -8.73 -3.70 7.33
C GLY A 140 -9.93 -3.83 8.28
N ALA A 141 -9.90 -3.14 9.43
CA ALA A 141 -10.96 -3.12 10.43
C ALA A 141 -11.02 -1.76 11.14
N HIS A 142 -12.21 -1.31 11.52
CA HIS A 142 -12.40 -0.01 12.18
C HIS A 142 -11.77 0.03 13.59
N ASN A 143 -10.83 0.95 13.81
CA ASN A 143 -10.18 1.27 15.09
C ASN A 143 -9.94 2.80 15.25
N ALA A 144 -10.46 3.42 16.30
CA ALA A 144 -10.36 4.86 16.56
C ALA A 144 -8.93 5.38 16.85
N GLU A 145 -7.95 4.50 17.05
CA GLU A 145 -6.56 4.85 17.38
C GLU A 145 -5.71 5.28 16.17
N TYR A 146 -6.15 4.95 14.96
CA TYR A 146 -5.38 5.17 13.74
C TYR A 146 -5.97 6.30 12.90
N GLY A 147 -5.10 7.14 12.33
CA GLY A 147 -5.52 8.20 11.41
C GLY A 147 -5.39 7.75 9.96
N ALA A 148 -6.43 7.98 9.16
CA ALA A 148 -6.39 7.70 7.73
C ALA A 148 -5.32 8.54 7.03
N ILE A 149 -4.66 7.96 6.02
CA ILE A 149 -3.66 8.64 5.20
C ILE A 149 -3.77 8.20 3.75
N ASN A 150 -3.71 9.13 2.80
CA ASN A 150 -3.58 8.76 1.39
C ASN A 150 -2.10 8.62 1.03
N LEU A 151 -1.80 7.63 0.18
CA LEU A 151 -0.47 7.37 -0.33
C LEU A 151 -0.49 7.58 -1.84
N TRP A 152 0.07 8.68 -2.32
CA TRP A 152 0.17 9.00 -3.73
C TRP A 152 1.23 8.14 -4.40
N VAL A 153 0.87 7.45 -5.49
CA VAL A 153 1.83 6.75 -6.34
C VAL A 153 2.58 7.79 -7.18
N LYS A 154 3.91 7.78 -7.11
CA LYS A 154 4.79 8.62 -7.92
C LYS A 154 5.74 7.74 -8.71
N GLU A 155 5.60 7.77 -10.04
CA GLU A 155 6.50 7.05 -10.94
C GLU A 155 7.96 7.45 -10.68
N PHE A 156 8.82 6.44 -10.57
CA PHE A 156 10.25 6.60 -10.46
C PHE A 156 10.88 6.21 -11.78
N LYS A 157 11.61 7.15 -12.39
CA LYS A 157 12.35 6.92 -13.63
C LYS A 157 13.83 6.86 -13.28
N GLU A 158 14.44 5.71 -13.52
CA GLU A 158 15.90 5.50 -13.40
C GLU A 158 16.67 6.29 -14.46
#